data_AF-A0A2D9D6K9-F1
#
_entry.id   AF-A0A2D9D6K9-F1
#
_cell.length_a   1.000
_cell.length_b   1.000
_cell.length_c   1.000
_cell.angle_alpha   90.00
_cell.angle_beta   90.00
_cell.angle_gamma   90.00
#
_symmetry.space_group_name_H-M   'P 1'
#
loop_
_entity.id
_entity.type
_entity.pdbx_description
1 polymer ?
#
loop_
_entity_poly.entity_id
_entity_poly.type
_entity_poly.pdbx_seq_one_letter_code
_entity_poly.pdbx_strand_id
1 'polypeptide(L)'
;MKLFFVSFLVFVSFSCSEKKKESTNSNSETNIDSSLLTPIDSSKVKIVLPETSEQDSQEKRIVSKYGEQWSFCDCIKKIDSLNKQSQKEGLSNEKLESILLEFDLIEKKCKSILSNPSHTPSQRRKHEQMVKECLKN
;
A
#
# COMPACT_ATOMS: atom_id res chain seq x y z
N MET A 1 -41.32 25.45 -37.36
CA MET A 1 -40.21 25.91 -38.23
C MET A 1 -39.13 26.57 -37.38
N LYS A 2 -37.85 26.37 -37.76
CA LYS A 2 -36.58 26.88 -37.17
C LYS A 2 -36.18 26.12 -35.89
N LEU A 3 -35.26 25.13 -35.87
CA LEU A 3 -34.07 24.80 -36.68
C LEU A 3 -32.94 25.83 -36.54
N PHE A 4 -32.08 25.63 -35.53
CA PHE A 4 -30.67 26.03 -35.43
C PHE A 4 -30.02 25.09 -34.38
N PHE A 5 -29.32 24.01 -34.78
CA PHE A 5 -27.86 23.99 -35.03
C PHE A 5 -27.08 24.89 -34.06
N VAL A 6 -26.32 24.29 -33.14
CA VAL A 6 -24.85 24.44 -33.07
C VAL A 6 -24.32 23.26 -32.24
N SER A 7 -23.62 22.39 -32.95
CA SER A 7 -22.71 21.36 -32.44
C SER A 7 -21.51 22.05 -31.79
N PHE A 8 -21.16 21.66 -30.56
CA PHE A 8 -19.84 21.94 -30.00
C PHE A 8 -19.19 20.61 -29.58
N LEU A 9 -18.73 19.89 -30.60
CA LEU A 9 -17.74 18.82 -30.50
C LEU A 9 -16.40 19.44 -30.04
N VAL A 10 -16.10 19.36 -28.74
CA VAL A 10 -14.73 19.60 -28.25
C VAL A 10 -13.98 18.28 -28.28
N PHE A 11 -13.38 17.99 -29.45
CA PHE A 11 -12.33 16.99 -29.58
C PHE A 11 -11.07 17.51 -28.88
N VAL A 12 -10.75 16.98 -27.70
CA VAL A 12 -9.43 17.16 -27.09
C VAL A 12 -8.52 16.04 -27.61
N SER A 13 -7.83 16.32 -28.71
CA SER A 13 -6.79 15.46 -29.26
C SER A 13 -5.53 15.56 -28.40
N PHE A 14 -5.29 14.58 -27.51
CA PHE A 14 -3.97 14.40 -26.91
C PHE A 14 -3.02 13.83 -27.97
N SER A 15 -2.25 14.72 -28.60
CA SER A 15 -1.10 14.37 -29.43
C SER A 15 0.11 14.17 -28.53
N CYS A 16 0.47 12.91 -28.24
CA CYS A 16 1.78 12.60 -27.69
C CYS A 16 2.71 12.26 -28.87
N SER A 17 3.59 13.20 -29.21
CA SER A 17 4.72 12.96 -30.13
C SER A 17 5.97 12.73 -29.31
N GLU A 18 6.55 11.53 -29.39
CA GLU A 18 7.96 11.34 -29.09
C GLU A 18 8.57 10.44 -30.18
N LYS A 19 9.47 11.03 -30.98
CA LYS A 19 10.28 10.33 -31.97
C LYS A 19 11.67 10.06 -31.40
N LYS A 20 11.95 8.75 -31.24
CA LYS A 20 13.19 7.98 -31.44
C LYS A 20 14.53 8.56 -30.97
N LYS A 21 15.31 7.70 -30.30
CA LYS A 21 16.65 7.31 -30.79
C LYS A 21 17.01 5.87 -30.37
N GLU A 22 17.59 5.18 -31.33
CA GLU A 22 18.06 3.80 -31.33
C GLU A 22 19.58 3.76 -31.11
N SER A 23 20.08 2.59 -30.71
CA SER A 23 21.48 2.15 -30.60
C SER A 23 22.23 2.56 -29.33
N THR A 24 22.65 1.57 -28.53
CA THR A 24 23.93 0.85 -28.74
C THR A 24 24.20 -0.06 -27.54
N ASN A 25 24.52 -1.32 -27.84
CA ASN A 25 25.12 -2.28 -26.89
C ASN A 25 26.36 -1.66 -26.22
N SER A 26 26.40 -1.67 -24.89
CA SER A 26 27.66 -1.60 -24.18
C SER A 26 27.62 -2.59 -23.04
N ASN A 27 28.42 -3.64 -23.19
CA ASN A 27 28.80 -4.53 -22.10
C ASN A 27 29.39 -3.66 -20.99
N SER A 28 28.72 -3.61 -19.85
CA SER A 28 29.37 -3.20 -18.59
C SER A 28 29.55 -4.45 -17.76
N GLU A 29 30.69 -5.10 -18.02
CA GLU A 29 31.35 -5.93 -17.02
C GLU A 29 31.60 -5.05 -15.79
N THR A 30 30.82 -5.28 -14.73
CA THR A 30 31.31 -5.05 -13.37
C THR A 30 31.20 -6.39 -12.67
N ASN A 31 32.31 -7.11 -12.80
CA ASN A 31 32.70 -8.25 -12.00
C ASN A 31 32.68 -7.83 -10.53
N ILE A 32 31.57 -8.11 -9.83
CA ILE A 32 31.57 -8.15 -8.37
C ILE A 32 31.84 -9.60 -8.01
N ASP A 33 33.11 -9.84 -7.76
CA ASP A 33 33.69 -11.05 -7.24
C ASP A 33 32.89 -11.53 -6.02
N SER A 34 32.00 -12.51 -6.27
CA SER A 34 31.27 -13.23 -5.23
C SER A 34 32.19 -14.33 -4.71
N SER A 35 33.27 -13.92 -4.04
CA SER A 35 34.29 -14.79 -3.46
C SER A 35 34.30 -14.68 -1.94
N LEU A 36 33.16 -14.87 -1.27
CA LEU A 36 33.21 -15.37 0.11
C LEU A 36 31.91 -16.02 0.56
N LEU A 37 31.61 -17.18 -0.03
CA LEU A 37 30.91 -18.22 0.73
C LEU A 37 31.87 -18.72 1.81
N THR A 38 31.70 -18.23 3.04
CA THR A 38 32.11 -19.01 4.21
C THR A 38 30.84 -19.57 4.86
N PRO A 39 30.77 -20.88 5.13
CA PRO A 39 29.70 -21.45 5.92
C PRO A 39 30.03 -21.14 7.37
N ILE A 40 29.31 -20.20 8.00
CA ILE A 40 29.46 -19.96 9.42
C ILE A 40 28.12 -20.19 10.13
N ASP A 41 28.22 -21.27 10.88
CA ASP A 41 27.39 -21.81 11.93
C ASP A 41 26.59 -20.80 12.76
N SER A 42 25.46 -21.31 13.22
CA SER A 42 24.47 -20.67 14.06
C SER A 42 25.07 -20.20 15.39
N SER A 43 25.20 -18.89 15.59
CA SER A 43 24.99 -18.24 16.89
C SER A 43 25.14 -16.71 16.81
N LYS A 44 24.02 -16.01 17.03
CA LYS A 44 23.93 -14.65 17.59
C LYS A 44 24.79 -13.57 16.94
N VAL A 45 24.47 -13.20 15.70
CA VAL A 45 24.87 -11.89 15.15
C VAL A 45 23.71 -10.92 15.35
N LYS A 46 23.81 -10.06 16.37
CA LYS A 46 22.95 -8.88 16.48
C LYS A 46 23.42 -7.91 15.40
N ILE A 47 22.84 -8.01 14.21
CA ILE A 47 22.95 -6.98 13.18
C ILE A 47 22.22 -5.77 13.74
N VAL A 48 22.94 -4.88 14.43
CA VAL A 48 22.44 -3.53 14.69
C VAL A 48 22.69 -2.74 13.40
N LEU A 49 21.71 -2.82 12.50
CA LEU A 49 21.60 -1.88 11.40
C LEU A 49 21.16 -0.53 11.99
N PRO A 50 21.84 0.59 11.71
CA PRO A 50 21.39 1.89 12.15
C PRO A 50 20.30 2.39 11.19
N GLU A 51 19.05 1.96 11.40
CA GLU A 51 17.86 2.44 10.66
C GLU A 51 16.66 2.74 11.58
N THR A 52 16.90 3.23 12.81
CA THR A 52 15.86 3.30 13.87
C THR A 52 15.43 4.70 14.31
N SER A 53 15.89 5.80 13.70
CA SER A 53 15.45 7.13 14.16
C SER A 53 14.12 7.59 13.54
N GLU A 54 13.93 7.40 12.24
CA GLU A 54 12.80 8.02 11.52
C GLU A 54 11.51 7.21 11.60
N GLN A 55 11.54 5.90 11.38
CA GLN A 55 10.35 5.05 11.49
C GLN A 55 9.81 5.02 12.93
N ASP A 56 10.69 4.86 13.92
CA ASP A 56 10.32 4.92 15.34
C ASP A 56 9.73 6.30 15.70
N SER A 57 10.23 7.39 15.09
CA SER A 57 9.68 8.73 15.31
C SER A 57 8.28 8.90 14.73
N GLN A 58 8.02 8.30 13.56
CA GLN A 58 6.71 8.35 12.92
C GLN A 58 5.68 7.53 13.70
N GLU A 59 6.04 6.33 14.14
CA GLU A 59 5.19 5.48 14.96
C GLU A 59 4.83 6.16 16.29
N LYS A 60 5.82 6.73 16.98
CA LYS A 60 5.58 7.50 18.22
C LYS A 60 4.63 8.67 18.01
N ARG A 61 4.74 9.41 16.90
CA ARG A 61 3.82 10.51 16.55
C ARG A 61 2.40 10.00 16.29
N ILE A 62 2.27 8.85 15.63
CA ILE A 62 0.98 8.23 15.35
C ILE A 62 0.33 7.75 16.66
N VAL A 63 1.07 7.04 17.50
CA VAL A 63 0.57 6.56 18.81
C VAL A 63 0.19 7.73 19.71
N SER A 64 0.98 8.80 19.73
CA SER A 64 0.66 10.00 20.52
C SER A 64 -0.62 10.69 20.06
N LYS A 65 -0.98 10.62 18.77
CA LYS A 65 -2.15 11.32 18.21
C LYS A 65 -3.41 10.46 18.18
N TYR A 66 -3.27 9.16 17.90
CA TYR A 66 -4.39 8.25 17.65
C TYR A 66 -4.51 7.13 18.70
N GLY A 67 -3.59 7.09 19.67
CA GLY A 67 -3.52 6.07 20.70
C GLY A 67 -2.86 4.78 20.21
N GLU A 68 -2.95 3.74 21.05
CA GLU A 68 -2.44 2.40 20.72
C GLU A 68 -2.96 1.90 19.38
N GLN A 69 -2.02 1.45 18.54
CA GLN A 69 -2.27 0.97 17.18
C GLN A 69 -2.48 -0.54 17.19
N TRP A 70 -3.36 -1.04 16.33
CA TRP A 70 -3.59 -2.46 16.16
C TRP A 70 -2.51 -3.12 15.31
N SER A 71 -2.37 -4.44 15.48
CA SER A 71 -1.47 -5.24 14.66
C SER A 71 -1.95 -5.30 13.21
N PHE A 72 -1.04 -5.66 12.31
CA PHE A 72 -1.35 -5.79 10.88
C PHE A 72 -2.56 -6.69 10.61
N CYS A 73 -2.56 -7.92 11.15
CA CYS A 73 -3.67 -8.84 10.87
C CYS A 73 -4.98 -8.44 11.54
N ASP A 74 -4.96 -7.76 12.70
CA ASP A 74 -6.19 -7.26 13.33
C ASP A 74 -6.88 -6.22 12.45
N CYS A 75 -6.08 -5.30 11.90
CA CYS A 75 -6.54 -4.30 10.94
C CYS A 75 -7.13 -4.95 9.68
N ILE A 76 -6.40 -5.88 9.04
CA ILE A 76 -6.86 -6.55 7.83
C ILE A 76 -8.17 -7.31 8.06
N LYS A 77 -8.27 -8.09 9.14
CA LYS A 77 -9.48 -8.86 9.46
C LYS A 77 -10.68 -7.97 9.75
N LYS A 78 -10.49 -6.87 10.47
CA LYS A 78 -11.57 -5.93 10.79
C LYS A 78 -12.05 -5.17 9.56
N ILE A 79 -11.14 -4.70 8.71
CA ILE A 79 -11.47 -4.06 7.44
C ILE A 79 -12.22 -5.03 6.52
N ASP A 80 -11.72 -6.27 6.35
CA ASP A 80 -12.39 -7.30 5.55
C ASP A 80 -13.80 -7.61 6.08
N SER A 81 -13.95 -7.74 7.40
CA SER A 81 -15.24 -7.98 8.04
C SER A 81 -16.23 -6.84 7.80
N LEU A 82 -15.81 -5.58 7.94
CA LEU A 82 -16.69 -4.43 7.68
C LEU A 82 -17.05 -4.31 6.21
N ASN A 83 -16.11 -4.51 5.30
CA ASN A 83 -16.37 -4.51 3.86
C ASN A 83 -17.42 -5.57 3.48
N LYS A 84 -17.32 -6.78 4.07
CA LYS A 84 -18.33 -7.83 3.87
C LYS A 84 -19.69 -7.44 4.46
N GLN A 85 -19.72 -6.74 5.58
CA GLN A 85 -20.97 -6.26 6.17
C GLN A 85 -21.61 -5.14 5.34
N SER A 86 -20.83 -4.20 4.82
CA SER A 86 -21.31 -3.07 4.03
C SER A 86 -21.82 -3.46 2.65
N GLN A 87 -21.42 -4.64 2.15
CA GLN A 87 -21.87 -5.18 0.86
C GLN A 87 -23.16 -6.01 0.95
N LYS A 88 -23.70 -6.26 2.15
CA LYS A 88 -24.97 -7.00 2.26
C LYS A 88 -26.12 -6.15 1.70
N GLU A 89 -27.11 -6.82 1.14
CA GLU A 89 -28.33 -6.15 0.69
C GLU A 89 -29.29 -5.92 1.87
N GLY A 90 -30.11 -4.88 1.80
CA GLY A 90 -31.18 -4.62 2.78
C GLY A 90 -30.70 -4.13 4.15
N LEU A 91 -29.55 -3.47 4.26
CA LEU A 91 -29.16 -2.80 5.50
C LEU A 91 -30.13 -1.66 5.83
N SER A 92 -30.49 -1.55 7.11
CA SER A 92 -31.12 -0.34 7.63
C SER A 92 -30.12 0.83 7.63
N ASN A 93 -30.64 2.06 7.56
CA ASN A 93 -29.81 3.26 7.64
C ASN A 93 -29.00 3.29 8.96
N GLU A 94 -29.60 2.89 10.08
CA GLU A 94 -28.91 2.80 11.38
C GLU A 94 -27.73 1.82 11.33
N LYS A 95 -27.88 0.69 10.63
CA LYS A 95 -26.78 -0.27 10.49
C LYS A 95 -25.68 0.26 9.58
N LEU A 96 -26.03 0.99 8.52
CA LEU A 96 -25.06 1.66 7.66
C LEU A 96 -24.26 2.70 8.45
N GLU A 97 -24.93 3.55 9.23
CA GLU A 97 -24.27 4.55 10.09
C GLU A 97 -23.35 3.89 11.11
N SER A 98 -23.79 2.82 11.75
CA SER A 98 -22.94 2.04 12.67
C SER A 98 -21.69 1.50 11.97
N ILE A 99 -21.80 1.00 10.74
CA ILE A 99 -20.65 0.50 9.98
C ILE A 99 -19.69 1.64 9.64
N LEU A 100 -20.20 2.81 9.25
CA LEU A 100 -19.36 3.99 8.96
C LEU A 100 -18.60 4.45 10.21
N LEU A 101 -19.25 4.48 11.37
CA LEU A 101 -18.59 4.80 12.65
C LEU A 101 -17.52 3.77 13.02
N GLU A 102 -17.74 2.48 12.72
CA GLU A 102 -16.71 1.46 12.90
C GLU A 102 -15.52 1.65 11.95
N PHE A 103 -15.75 2.09 10.70
CA PHE A 103 -14.65 2.45 9.78
C PHE A 103 -13.80 3.60 10.34
N ASP A 104 -14.42 4.64 10.89
CA ASP A 104 -13.69 5.78 11.49
C ASP A 104 -12.82 5.35 12.68
N LEU A 105 -13.29 4.40 13.48
CA LEU A 105 -12.51 3.83 14.59
C LEU A 105 -11.31 3.03 14.05
N ILE A 106 -11.55 2.19 13.05
CA ILE A 106 -10.49 1.40 12.41
C ILE A 106 -9.43 2.31 11.79
N GLU A 107 -9.82 3.40 11.12
CA GLU A 107 -8.84 4.32 10.51
C GLU A 107 -7.88 4.90 11.56
N LYS A 108 -8.39 5.21 12.76
CA LYS A 108 -7.57 5.69 13.89
C LYS A 108 -6.66 4.60 14.45
N LYS A 109 -7.18 3.38 14.60
CA LYS A 109 -6.45 2.23 15.17
C LYS A 109 -5.42 1.62 14.23
N CYS A 110 -5.61 1.77 12.93
CA CYS A 110 -4.76 1.20 11.89
C CYS A 110 -3.89 2.25 11.19
N LYS A 111 -3.80 3.46 11.77
CA LYS A 111 -3.18 4.60 11.10
C LYS A 111 -1.70 4.37 10.79
N SER A 112 -0.98 3.63 11.63
CA SER A 112 0.43 3.28 11.40
C SER A 112 0.62 2.56 10.06
N ILE A 113 -0.21 1.54 9.81
CA ILE A 113 -0.15 0.72 8.59
C ILE A 113 -0.62 1.53 7.36
N LEU A 114 -1.67 2.33 7.52
CA LEU A 114 -2.22 3.16 6.43
C LEU A 114 -1.29 4.30 6.02
N SER A 115 -0.39 4.74 6.90
CA SER A 115 0.50 5.88 6.65
C SER A 115 1.76 5.49 5.86
N ASN A 116 2.03 4.20 5.66
CA ASN A 116 3.21 3.70 4.95
C ASN A 116 2.80 2.73 3.82
N PRO A 117 2.32 3.27 2.68
CA PRO A 117 1.89 2.45 1.55
C PRO A 117 3.08 1.76 0.88
N SER A 118 2.85 0.57 0.30
CA SER A 118 3.88 -0.13 -0.48
C SER A 118 4.19 0.61 -1.79
N HIS A 119 5.41 1.13 -1.94
CA HIS A 119 5.80 1.98 -3.08
C HIS A 119 6.29 1.19 -4.30
N THR A 120 6.88 0.00 -4.10
CA THR A 120 7.43 -0.82 -5.19
C THR A 120 6.56 -2.03 -5.54
N PRO A 121 6.67 -2.61 -6.75
CA PRO A 121 5.98 -3.86 -7.08
C PRO A 121 6.31 -5.02 -6.13
N SER A 122 7.58 -5.13 -5.70
CA SER A 122 8.02 -6.18 -4.76
C SER A 122 7.36 -6.02 -3.38
N GLN A 123 7.33 -4.79 -2.85
CA GLN A 123 6.66 -4.49 -1.59
C GLN A 123 5.15 -4.77 -1.66
N ARG A 124 4.49 -4.40 -2.77
CA ARG A 124 3.06 -4.69 -2.98
C ARG A 124 2.77 -6.19 -2.96
N ARG A 125 3.58 -7.01 -3.65
CA ARG A 125 3.42 -8.48 -3.63
C ARG A 125 3.58 -9.05 -2.22
N LYS A 126 4.56 -8.57 -1.45
CA LYS A 126 4.73 -8.98 -0.04
C LYS A 126 3.53 -8.59 0.81
N HIS A 127 3.04 -7.36 0.66
CA HIS A 127 1.83 -6.90 1.34
C HIS A 127 0.62 -7.77 0.99
N GLU A 128 0.40 -8.08 -0.29
CA GLU A 128 -0.68 -8.99 -0.74
C GLU A 128 -0.53 -10.40 -0.14
N GLN A 129 0.70 -10.93 -0.05
CA GLN A 129 0.96 -12.21 0.60
C GLN A 129 0.60 -12.17 2.09
N MET A 130 1.03 -11.14 2.81
CA MET A 130 0.70 -10.95 4.22
C MET A 130 -0.81 -10.79 4.44
N VAL A 131 -1.50 -10.03 3.58
CA VAL A 131 -2.97 -9.90 3.60
C VAL A 131 -3.62 -11.27 3.43
N LYS A 132 -3.20 -12.05 2.44
CA LYS A 132 -3.72 -13.41 2.21
C LYS A 132 -3.50 -14.31 3.42
N GLU A 133 -2.33 -14.23 4.05
CA GLU A 133 -2.02 -15.00 5.26
C GLU A 133 -2.93 -14.64 6.44
N CYS A 134 -3.21 -13.35 6.65
CA CYS A 134 -4.14 -12.93 7.69
C CYS A 134 -5.57 -13.46 7.47
N LEU A 135 -5.97 -13.68 6.21
CA LEU A 135 -7.34 -14.07 5.82
C LEU A 135 -7.51 -15.57 5.58
N LYS A 136 -6.50 -16.41 5.86
CA LYS A 136 -6.54 -17.87 5.60
C LYS A 136 -7.46 -18.70 6.53
N ASN A 137 -8.23 -18.08 7.42
CA ASN A 137 -9.13 -18.77 8.36
C ASN A 137 -10.57 -18.26 8.26
#